data_AF-D1B960-F1
#
_entry.id   AF-D1B960-F1
#
_cell.length_a   1.000
_cell.length_b   1.000
_cell.length_c   1.000
_cell.angle_alpha   90.00
_cell.angle_beta   90.00
_cell.angle_gamma   90.00
#
_symmetry.space_group_name_H-M   'P 1'
#
loop_
_entity.id
_entity.type
_entity.pdbx_description
1 polymer ?
#
loop_
_entity_poly.entity_id
_entity_poly.type
_entity_poly.pdbx_seq_one_letter_code
_entity_poly.pdbx_strand_id
1 'polypeptide(L)' 'MSRAFVREEDEDLLNQRYDEAYVKKRSEWLRIQRKKLAFLTSDPKAEEIDPKTRERWIEQTREDIERTQEELRRLGALE' A
#
# COMPACT_ATOMS: atom_id res chain seq x y z
N MET A 1 -30.31 15.62 -31.02
CA MET A 1 -29.46 15.67 -29.80
C MET A 1 -29.62 14.35 -29.07
N SER A 2 -28.99 13.28 -29.58
CA SER A 2 -29.09 11.94 -28.97
C SER A 2 -28.09 11.85 -27.82
N ARG A 3 -28.60 11.77 -26.60
CA ARG A 3 -27.87 11.36 -25.40
C ARG A 3 -28.11 9.87 -25.16
N ALA A 4 -27.14 9.23 -24.52
CA ALA A 4 -27.17 7.86 -23.97
C ALA A 4 -26.75 6.72 -24.92
N PHE A 5 -25.44 6.63 -25.18
CA PHE A 5 -24.73 5.35 -25.32
C PHE A 5 -23.34 5.50 -24.69
N VAL A 6 -23.28 5.85 -23.39
CA VAL A 6 -22.11 5.45 -22.59
C VAL A 6 -22.48 4.06 -22.11
N ARG A 7 -21.95 3.06 -22.80
CA ARG A 7 -22.20 1.63 -22.58
C ARG A 7 -21.68 1.27 -21.19
N GLU A 8 -22.48 0.55 -20.40
CA GLU A 8 -22.07 -0.04 -19.12
C GLU A 8 -20.72 -0.79 -19.21
N GLU A 9 -20.37 -1.34 -20.38
CA GLU A 9 -19.06 -1.97 -20.66
C GLU A 9 -17.86 -1.03 -20.42
N ASP A 10 -17.99 0.28 -20.70
CA ASP A 10 -16.90 1.23 -20.48
C ASP A 10 -16.70 1.54 -18.99
N GLU A 11 -17.79 1.54 -18.19
CA GLU A 11 -17.72 1.79 -16.74
C GLU A 11 -17.10 0.60 -16.01
N ASP A 12 -17.48 -0.63 -16.37
CA ASP A 12 -16.90 -1.85 -15.79
C ASP A 12 -15.40 -1.97 -16.10
N LEU A 13 -14.99 -1.67 -17.34
CA LEU A 13 -13.58 -1.69 -17.72
C LEU A 13 -12.77 -0.58 -17.00
N LEU A 14 -13.39 0.58 -16.75
CA LEU A 14 -12.77 1.67 -16.00
C LEU A 14 -12.57 1.30 -14.53
N ASN A 15 -13.57 0.68 -13.91
CA ASN A 15 -13.54 0.23 -12.52
C ASN A 15 -12.47 -0.86 -12.32
N GLN A 16 -12.38 -1.84 -13.22
CA GLN A 16 -11.33 -2.86 -13.19
C GLN A 16 -9.92 -2.26 -13.27
N ARG A 17 -9.71 -1.31 -14.19
CA ARG A 17 -8.41 -0.61 -14.31
C ARG A 17 -8.08 0.22 -13.07
N TYR A 18 -9.10 0.81 -12.44
CA TYR A 18 -8.94 1.54 -11.18
C TYR A 18 -8.48 0.59 -10.07
N ASP A 19 -9.12 -0.57 -9.94
CA ASP A 19 -8.77 -1.58 -8.94
C ASP A 19 -7.35 -2.14 -9.16
N GLU A 20 -6.96 -2.44 -10.40
CA GLU A 20 -5.59 -2.87 -10.72
C GLU A 20 -4.54 -1.80 -10.37
N ALA A 21 -4.78 -0.55 -10.76
CA ALA A 21 -3.89 0.56 -10.46
C ALA A 21 -3.79 0.80 -8.94
N TYR A 22 -4.90 0.63 -8.23
CA TYR A 22 -4.96 0.72 -6.78
C TYR A 22 -4.13 -0.37 -6.11
N VAL A 23 -4.36 -1.64 -6.47
CA VAL A 23 -3.62 -2.80 -5.98
C VAL A 23 -2.12 -2.63 -6.22
N LYS A 24 -1.73 -2.18 -7.42
CA LYS A 24 -0.32 -1.92 -7.76
C LYS A 24 0.30 -0.86 -6.85
N LYS A 25 -0.39 0.27 -6.63
CA LYS A 25 0.08 1.33 -5.74
C LYS A 25 0.20 0.86 -4.30
N ARG A 26 -0.78 0.11 -3.79
CA ARG A 26 -0.75 -0.44 -2.43
C ARG A 26 0.34 -1.49 -2.25
N SER A 27 0.60 -2.30 -3.26
CA SER A 27 1.70 -3.28 -3.26
C SER A 27 3.08 -2.59 -3.23
N GLU A 28 3.27 -1.53 -4.02
CA GLU A 28 4.52 -0.75 -3.97
C GLU A 28 4.67 0.00 -2.64
N TRP A 29 3.58 0.55 -2.10
CA TRP A 29 3.57 1.14 -0.76
C TRP A 29 3.99 0.12 0.30
N LEU A 30 3.44 -1.10 0.26
CA LEU A 30 3.82 -2.19 1.16
C LEU A 30 5.32 -2.52 1.06
N ARG A 31 5.86 -2.55 -0.16
CA ARG A 31 7.30 -2.77 -0.40
C ARG A 31 8.15 -1.66 0.24
N ILE A 32 7.76 -0.40 0.08
CA ILE A 32 8.46 0.75 0.67
C ILE A 32 8.44 0.66 2.21
N GLN A 33 7.28 0.34 2.80
CA GLN A 33 7.18 0.21 4.25
C GLN A 33 8.03 -0.95 4.80
N ARG A 34 8.07 -2.10 4.10
CA ARG A 34 8.96 -3.21 4.46
C ARG A 34 10.44 -2.81 4.42
N LYS A 35 10.86 -2.04 3.42
CA LYS A 35 12.22 -1.50 3.34
C LYS A 35 12.52 -0.53 4.48
N LYS A 36 11.57 0.36 4.80
CA LYS A 36 11.68 1.28 5.93
C LYS A 36 11.83 0.52 7.25
N LEU A 37 11.01 -0.51 7.48
CA LEU A 37 11.11 -1.36 8.67
C LEU A 37 12.50 -2.01 8.75
N ALA A 38 12.97 -2.61 7.66
CA ALA A 38 14.28 -3.24 7.61
C ALA A 38 15.42 -2.25 7.90
N PHE A 39 15.34 -1.04 7.37
CA PHE A 39 16.28 0.03 7.70
C PHE A 39 16.26 0.35 9.20
N LEU A 40 15.08 0.59 9.77
CA LEU A 40 14.93 0.97 11.18
C LEU A 40 15.37 -0.13 12.16
N THR A 41 15.34 -1.40 11.75
CA THR A 41 15.68 -2.54 12.63
C THR A 41 17.09 -3.07 12.43
N SER A 42 17.68 -2.91 11.25
CA SER A 42 18.87 -3.66 10.86
C SER A 42 19.99 -2.81 10.28
N ASP A 43 19.74 -1.56 9.89
CA ASP A 43 20.78 -0.68 9.36
C ASP A 43 21.51 0.05 10.51
N PRO A 44 22.85 0.00 10.57
CA PRO A 44 23.61 0.71 11.59
C PRO A 44 23.33 2.23 11.62
N LYS A 45 23.00 2.84 10.48
CA LYS A 45 22.64 4.27 10.43
C LYS A 45 21.35 4.58 11.16
N ALA A 46 20.48 3.59 11.36
CA ALA A 46 19.28 3.77 12.17
C ALA A 46 19.61 3.92 13.67
N GLU A 47 20.83 3.60 14.11
CA GLU A 47 21.28 3.85 15.50
C GLU A 47 21.55 5.34 15.77
N GLU A 48 21.76 6.14 14.74
CA GLU A 48 21.92 7.59 14.86
C GLU A 48 20.57 8.31 15.12
N ILE A 49 19.45 7.62 14.91
CA ILE A 49 18.11 8.14 15.20
C ILE A 49 17.85 8.03 16.69
N ASP A 50 17.27 9.09 17.28
CA ASP A 50 16.79 9.08 18.66
C ASP A 50 15.98 7.79 18.96
N PRO A 51 16.32 7.03 20.02
CA PRO A 51 15.71 5.72 20.28
C PRO A 51 14.19 5.76 20.37
N LYS A 52 13.63 6.78 21.04
CA LYS A 52 12.17 6.93 21.21
C LYS A 52 11.49 7.23 19.88
N THR A 53 12.11 8.06 19.05
CA THR A 53 11.62 8.36 17.71
C THR A 53 11.67 7.12 16.81
N ARG A 54 12.77 6.37 16.87
CA ARG A 54 12.95 5.13 16.10
C ARG A 54 11.91 4.08 16.48
N GLU A 55 11.71 3.84 17.76
CA GLU A 55 10.70 2.89 18.27
C GLU A 55 9.30 3.25 17.79
N ARG A 56 8.92 4.53 17.93
CA ARG A 56 7.62 5.04 17.43
C ARG A 56 7.48 4.81 15.92
N TRP A 57 8.52 5.07 15.14
CA TRP A 57 8.48 4.84 13.70
C TRP A 57 8.39 3.37 13.34
N ILE A 58 9.05 2.49 14.09
CA ILE A 58 8.95 1.03 13.92
C ILE A 58 7.51 0.57 14.16
N GLU A 59 6.90 0.98 15.27
CA GLU A 59 5.51 0.64 15.61
C GLU A 59 4.55 1.11 14.51
N GLN A 60 4.62 2.38 14.14
CA GLN A 60 3.78 2.94 13.08
C GLN A 60 3.99 2.25 11.74
N THR A 61 5.23 1.92 11.39
CA THR A 61 5.55 1.22 10.14
C THR A 61 5.01 -0.22 10.14
N ARG A 62 5.00 -0.89 11.30
CA ARG A 62 4.39 -2.22 11.44
C ARG A 62 2.87 -2.16 11.26
N GLU A 63 2.20 -1.19 11.87
CA GLU A 63 0.77 -0.97 11.69
C GLU A 63 0.43 -0.64 10.23
N ASP A 64 1.23 0.20 9.56
CA ASP A 64 1.07 0.50 8.14
C ASP A 64 1.17 -0.76 7.28
N ILE A 65 2.16 -1.60 7.54
CA ILE A 65 2.35 -2.88 6.84
C ILE A 65 1.14 -3.79 7.05
N GLU A 66 0.68 -3.96 8.28
CA GLU A 66 -0.45 -4.83 8.62
C GLU A 66 -1.73 -4.36 7.93
N ARG A 67 -2.06 -3.07 8.05
CA ARG A 67 -3.25 -2.49 7.40
C ARG A 67 -3.20 -2.64 5.88
N THR A 68 -2.05 -2.37 5.25
CA THR A 68 -1.92 -2.54 3.79
C THR A 68 -2.02 -4.01 3.38
N GLN A 69 -1.48 -4.94 4.17
CA GLN A 69 -1.64 -6.37 3.89
C GLN A 69 -3.09 -6.82 4.00
N GLU A 70 -3.79 -6.42 5.06
CA GLU A 70 -5.20 -6.77 5.24
C GLU A 70 -6.06 -6.23 4.10
N GLU A 71 -5.82 -4.99 3.69
CA GLU A 71 -6.50 -4.39 2.54
C GLU A 71 -6.23 -5.16 1.24
N LEU A 72 -4.97 -5.48 0.95
CA LEU A 72 -4.61 -6.26 -0.23
C LEU A 72 -5.20 -7.68 -0.20
N ARG A 73 -5.31 -8.32 0.97
CA ARG A 73 -6.03 -9.61 1.12
C ARG A 73 -7.52 -9.47 0.82
N ARG A 74 -8.18 -8.42 1.32
CA ARG A 74 -9.60 -8.14 1.03
C ARG A 74 -9.85 -7.93 -0.47
N LEU A 75 -8.85 -7.41 -1.19
CA LEU A 75 -8.87 -7.25 -2.64
C LEU A 75 -8.40 -8.50 -3.42
N GLY A 76 -8.08 -9.61 -2.73
CA GLY A 76 -7.60 -10.85 -3.37
C GLY A 76 -6.20 -10.76 -3.98
N ALA A 77 -5.42 -9.74 -3.62
CA ALA A 77 -4.08 -9.49 -4.14
C ALA A 77 -2.95 -10.08 -3.27
N LEU A 78 -3.29 -10.66 -2.12
CA LEU A 78 -2.39 -11.39 -1.24
C LEU A 78 -3.09 -12.66 -0.77
N GLU A 79 -2.38 -13.79 -0.83
CA GLU A 79 -2.80 -15.09 -0.27
C GLU A 79 -2.64 -15.14 1.27
#